data_AF-A0A6S7JUN2-F1
#
_entry.id   AF-A0A6S7JUN2-F1
#
_cell.length_a   1.000
_cell.length_b   1.000
_cell.length_c   1.000
_cell.angle_alpha   90.00
_cell.angle_beta   90.00
_cell.angle_gamma   90.00
#
_symmetry.space_group_name_H-M   'P 1'
#
loop_
_entity.id
_entity.type
_entity.pdbx_description
1 polymer ?
#
loop_
_entity_poly.entity_id
_entity_poly.type
_entity_poly.pdbx_seq_one_letter_code
_entity_poly.pdbx_strand_id
1 'polypeptide(L)'
;MVFGEKVRKIPKPERNWVLGNLPIKEVLTWKNLSTIWNANNKFDSTIDIVLKKGYAVIDMMVTMVFRNGSLNPKVATELRGGIALPHLLYGCELWYLTLTQFSKLEKIQNLFCRKAPSLLPGTSGSEARGLMGLGGIETDISRIKLYFLGRIINCSSAQAFKELFVCRLIKWKWRCDAVNRFIPDLIRILEKYGLMMFKTDFYTIREFSDEMQWKRIVNEVVQRKEELTWSEKLNQKPVLKLYMQADHYLNISFWYEIWDFAPINSNIVVDVIRLLCGSFKIDSIRIKNYNCLLSFYCSFC
;
A
#
# COMPACT_ATOMS: atom_id res chain seq x y z
N MET A 1 39.67 -19.76 -13.74
CA MET A 1 39.23 -18.79 -12.72
C MET A 1 40.26 -17.68 -12.67
N VAL A 2 39.94 -16.47 -13.12
CA VAL A 2 40.83 -15.31 -12.98
C VAL A 2 40.23 -14.40 -11.92
N PHE A 3 40.94 -14.28 -10.81
CA PHE A 3 40.61 -13.43 -9.67
C PHE A 3 40.95 -11.96 -9.96
N GLY A 4 40.02 -11.07 -9.66
CA GLY A 4 40.35 -9.86 -8.89
C GLY A 4 41.01 -8.68 -9.60
N GLU A 5 40.70 -8.37 -10.86
CA GLU A 5 41.00 -7.02 -11.37
C GLU A 5 40.08 -6.00 -10.69
N LYS A 6 40.63 -5.27 -9.72
CA LYS A 6 40.02 -4.05 -9.17
C LYS A 6 39.85 -3.07 -10.32
N VAL A 7 38.63 -2.94 -10.83
CA VAL A 7 38.25 -1.91 -11.81
C VAL A 7 38.72 -0.56 -11.26
N ARG A 8 39.76 0.02 -11.88
CA ARG A 8 40.25 1.36 -11.55
C ARG A 8 39.09 2.32 -11.82
N LYS A 9 38.54 2.95 -10.78
CA LYS A 9 37.56 4.03 -10.92
C LYS A 9 38.29 5.20 -11.58
N ILE A 10 38.13 5.35 -12.89
CA ILE A 10 38.56 6.54 -13.61
C ILE A 10 37.85 7.72 -12.93
N PRO A 11 38.57 8.72 -12.39
CA PRO A 11 37.94 9.90 -11.83
C PRO A 11 37.13 10.57 -12.94
N LYS A 12 35.83 10.76 -12.71
CA LYS A 12 34.99 11.48 -13.67
C LYS A 12 35.52 12.92 -13.77
N PRO A 13 35.72 13.47 -14.97
CA PRO A 13 36.13 14.86 -15.12
C PRO A 13 35.11 15.75 -14.41
N GLU A 14 35.59 16.72 -13.63
CA GLU A 14 34.73 17.72 -13.00
C GLU A 14 34.04 18.52 -14.11
N ARG A 15 32.72 18.37 -14.20
CA ARG A 15 31.90 19.12 -15.14
C ARG A 15 31.41 20.37 -14.45
N ASN A 16 31.73 21.53 -15.03
CA ASN A 16 31.20 22.81 -14.58
C ASN A 16 29.86 23.05 -15.29
N TRP A 17 28.78 23.04 -14.53
CA TRP A 17 27.44 23.33 -15.02
C TRP A 17 27.07 24.77 -14.63
N VAL A 18 26.39 25.49 -15.52
CA VAL A 18 25.87 26.83 -15.24
C VAL A 18 24.40 26.91 -15.67
N LEU A 19 23.58 27.58 -14.87
CA LEU A 19 22.20 27.95 -15.22
C LEU A 19 22.07 29.46 -15.18
N GLY A 20 22.12 30.08 -16.35
CA GLY A 20 22.37 31.52 -16.46
C GLY A 20 23.74 31.86 -15.86
N ASN A 21 23.75 32.73 -14.85
CA ASN A 21 24.97 33.14 -14.15
C ASN A 21 25.25 32.33 -12.86
N LEU A 22 24.43 31.32 -12.57
CA LEU A 22 24.56 30.52 -11.34
C LEU A 22 25.35 29.23 -11.61
N PRO A 23 26.49 29.00 -10.95
CA PRO A 23 27.20 27.73 -11.05
C PRO A 23 26.38 26.64 -10.34
N ILE A 24 26.16 25.53 -11.04
CA ILE A 24 25.51 24.34 -10.52
C ILE A 24 26.59 23.33 -10.14
N LYS A 25 26.59 22.94 -8.87
CA LYS A 25 27.44 21.87 -8.37
C LYS A 25 26.83 20.51 -8.72
N GLU A 26 27.59 19.66 -9.42
CA GLU A 26 27.22 18.26 -9.60
C GLU A 26 27.32 17.54 -8.24
N VAL A 27 26.22 16.93 -7.80
CA VAL A 27 26.15 16.18 -6.55
C VAL A 27 25.73 14.73 -6.81
N LEU A 28 26.36 13.79 -6.13
CA LEU A 28 26.03 12.36 -6.25
C LEU A 28 24.72 12.01 -5.52
N THR A 29 24.38 12.80 -4.51
CA THR A 29 23.17 12.67 -3.71
C THR A 29 22.53 14.02 -3.50
N TRP A 30 21.20 14.06 -3.58
CA TRP A 30 20.42 15.28 -3.35
C TRP A 30 19.19 14.94 -2.53
N LYS A 31 18.95 15.71 -1.46
CA LYS A 31 17.76 15.57 -0.62
C LYS A 31 16.75 16.62 -1.01
N ASN A 32 15.55 16.19 -1.41
CA ASN A 32 14.43 17.07 -1.70
C ASN A 32 13.16 16.53 -1.04
N LEU A 33 12.48 17.35 -0.23
CA LEU A 33 11.21 17.03 0.43
C LEU A 33 11.18 15.60 1.02
N SER A 34 12.17 15.25 1.85
CA SER A 34 12.35 13.91 2.46
C SER A 34 12.73 12.75 1.53
N THR A 35 12.80 12.96 0.21
CA THR A 35 13.32 11.96 -0.73
C THR A 35 14.81 12.18 -0.96
N ILE A 36 15.60 11.12 -0.86
CA ILE A 36 17.02 11.14 -1.20
C ILE A 36 17.17 10.56 -2.60
N TRP A 37 17.60 11.41 -3.53
CA TRP A 37 18.00 11.04 -4.87
C TRP A 37 19.47 10.67 -4.86
N ASN A 38 19.81 9.56 -5.51
CA ASN A 38 21.21 9.19 -5.75
C ASN A 38 21.44 8.95 -7.24
N ALA A 39 22.69 9.05 -7.67
CA ALA A 39 23.08 8.83 -9.06
C ALA A 39 22.65 7.46 -9.63
N ASN A 40 22.34 6.48 -8.78
CA ASN A 40 21.92 5.14 -9.17
C ASN A 40 20.40 4.95 -9.20
N ASN A 41 19.60 6.00 -8.92
CA ASN A 41 18.15 5.96 -8.76
C ASN A 41 17.64 4.85 -7.81
N LYS A 42 18.43 4.52 -6.78
CA LYS A 42 18.03 3.58 -5.72
C LYS A 42 17.38 4.33 -4.57
N PHE A 43 16.31 3.76 -4.01
CA PHE A 43 15.55 4.39 -2.93
C PHE A 43 15.88 3.83 -1.53
N ASP A 44 16.94 3.04 -1.35
CA ASP A 44 17.23 2.33 -0.09
C ASP A 44 17.26 3.26 1.13
N SER A 45 18.02 4.35 1.06
CA SER A 45 18.11 5.34 2.15
C SER A 45 16.79 6.07 2.41
N THR A 46 16.05 6.40 1.36
CA THR A 46 14.71 6.99 1.46
C THR A 46 13.76 6.03 2.19
N ILE A 47 13.78 4.75 1.82
CA ILE A 47 12.93 3.72 2.42
C ILE A 47 13.30 3.51 3.89
N ASP A 48 14.57 3.46 4.26
CA ASP A 48 14.94 3.31 5.66
C ASP A 48 14.50 4.51 6.52
N ILE A 49 14.52 5.73 5.98
CA ILE A 49 13.98 6.93 6.67
C ILE A 49 12.47 6.83 6.81
N VAL A 50 11.76 6.46 5.74
CA VAL A 50 10.32 6.28 5.73
C VAL A 50 9.89 5.20 6.73
N LEU A 51 10.62 4.09 6.81
CA LEU A 51 10.34 3.02 7.76
C LEU A 51 10.46 3.53 9.20
N LYS A 52 11.53 4.26 9.53
CA LYS A 52 11.70 4.85 10.87
C LYS A 52 10.55 5.78 11.24
N LYS A 53 10.17 6.69 10.33
CA LYS A 53 9.02 7.59 10.53
C LYS A 53 7.72 6.80 10.68
N GLY A 54 7.55 5.77 9.86
CA GLY A 54 6.42 4.86 9.89
C GLY A 54 6.20 4.18 11.22
N TYR A 55 7.26 3.56 11.76
CA TYR A 55 7.21 2.95 13.09
C TYR A 55 6.88 3.96 14.17
N ALA A 56 7.50 5.15 14.15
CA ALA A 56 7.22 6.20 15.13
C ALA A 56 5.75 6.65 15.10
N VAL A 57 5.17 6.83 13.91
CA VAL A 57 3.75 7.22 13.76
C VAL A 57 2.82 6.11 14.23
N ILE A 58 3.10 4.85 13.88
CA ILE A 58 2.27 3.73 14.38
C ILE A 58 2.36 3.63 15.90
N ASP A 59 3.56 3.72 16.48
CA ASP A 59 3.75 3.61 17.92
C ASP A 59 3.03 4.75 18.68
N MET A 60 3.07 5.96 18.12
CA MET A 60 2.28 7.10 18.60
C MET A 60 0.78 6.80 18.53
N MET A 61 0.27 6.29 17.40
CA MET A 61 -1.14 5.92 17.26
C MET A 61 -1.54 4.84 18.28
N VAL A 62 -0.70 3.83 18.46
CA VAL A 62 -0.94 2.76 19.44
C VAL A 62 -0.98 3.30 20.86
N THR A 63 -0.04 4.18 21.20
CA THR A 63 0.07 4.71 22.56
C THR A 63 -1.01 5.74 22.88
N MET A 64 -1.38 6.61 21.92
CA MET A 64 -2.31 7.71 22.18
C MET A 64 -3.76 7.34 21.88
N VAL A 65 -4.01 6.51 20.86
CA VAL A 65 -5.37 6.24 20.36
C VAL A 65 -5.88 4.88 20.81
N PHE A 66 -5.02 3.85 20.94
CA PHE A 66 -5.45 2.47 21.21
C PHE A 66 -5.28 2.04 22.69
N ARG A 67 -4.92 2.96 23.59
CA ARG A 67 -4.51 2.64 24.97
C ARG A 67 -5.61 2.09 25.89
N ASN A 68 -6.89 2.35 25.60
CA ASN A 68 -8.01 2.13 26.54
C ASN A 68 -9.12 1.19 26.02
N GLY A 69 -8.86 0.44 24.97
CA GLY A 69 -9.87 -0.37 24.30
C GLY A 69 -9.59 -0.41 22.81
N SER A 70 -10.05 -1.47 22.16
CA SER A 70 -9.90 -1.61 20.72
C SER A 70 -10.67 -0.46 20.04
N LEU A 71 -10.01 0.24 19.11
CA LEU A 71 -10.69 1.24 18.29
C LEU A 71 -11.53 0.50 17.25
N ASN A 72 -12.71 1.04 16.91
CA ASN A 72 -13.51 0.51 15.81
C ASN A 72 -12.59 0.36 14.57
N PRO A 73 -12.50 -0.84 13.94
CA PRO A 73 -11.60 -1.09 12.82
C PRO A 73 -11.78 -0.11 11.66
N LYS A 74 -13.01 0.39 11.43
CA LYS A 74 -13.31 1.42 10.44
C LYS A 74 -12.59 2.73 10.76
N VAL A 75 -12.77 3.22 12.00
CA VAL A 75 -12.14 4.47 12.46
C VAL A 75 -10.62 4.32 12.46
N ALA A 76 -10.10 3.15 12.85
CA ALA A 76 -8.68 2.86 12.76
C ALA A 76 -8.17 2.95 11.32
N THR A 77 -8.86 2.34 10.37
CA THR A 77 -8.52 2.40 8.94
C THR A 77 -8.58 3.84 8.40
N GLU A 78 -9.56 4.63 8.81
CA GLU A 78 -9.64 6.05 8.45
C GLU A 78 -8.46 6.85 9.02
N LEU A 79 -8.12 6.66 10.30
CA LEU A 79 -6.96 7.31 10.93
C LEU A 79 -5.65 6.88 10.28
N ARG A 80 -5.51 5.61 9.88
CA ARG A 80 -4.36 5.15 9.08
C ARG A 80 -4.28 5.94 7.78
N GLY A 81 -5.40 6.10 7.09
CA GLY A 81 -5.47 6.85 5.83
C GLY A 81 -5.12 8.34 6.00
N GLY A 82 -5.59 8.98 7.07
CA GLY A 82 -5.37 10.39 7.32
C GLY A 82 -4.01 10.74 7.94
N ILE A 83 -3.41 9.84 8.73
CA ILE A 83 -2.20 10.13 9.53
C ILE A 83 -1.02 9.28 9.06
N ALA A 84 -1.14 7.96 9.08
CA ALA A 84 0.00 7.06 8.85
C ALA A 84 0.42 7.03 7.37
N LEU A 85 -0.53 6.88 6.45
CA LEU A 85 -0.25 6.77 5.02
C LEU A 85 0.49 7.99 4.45
N PRO A 86 0.12 9.25 4.75
CA PRO A 86 0.88 10.41 4.28
C PRO A 86 2.35 10.39 4.71
N HIS A 87 2.66 9.91 5.92
CA HIS A 87 4.04 9.80 6.40
C HIS A 87 4.80 8.64 5.75
N LEU A 88 4.09 7.54 5.45
CA LEU A 88 4.66 6.33 4.89
C LEU A 88 4.88 6.38 3.39
N LEU A 89 4.00 7.07 2.65
CA LEU A 89 3.93 7.00 1.20
C LEU A 89 4.16 8.35 0.52
N TYR A 90 4.65 9.36 1.24
CA TYR A 90 5.03 10.62 0.63
C TYR A 90 6.12 10.43 -0.43
N GLY A 91 5.87 10.88 -1.67
CA GLY A 91 6.80 10.75 -2.77
C GLY A 91 6.82 9.37 -3.43
N CYS A 92 5.93 8.45 -3.00
CA CYS A 92 5.93 7.07 -3.50
C CYS A 92 5.57 6.96 -4.98
N GLU A 93 4.96 8.00 -5.55
CA GLU A 93 4.66 8.09 -6.96
C GLU A 93 5.91 7.93 -7.83
N LEU A 94 7.09 8.34 -7.33
CA LEU A 94 8.36 8.26 -8.05
C LEU A 94 9.20 7.03 -7.69
N TRP A 95 8.81 6.25 -6.68
CA TRP A 95 9.64 5.15 -6.18
C TRP A 95 9.64 3.96 -7.13
N TYR A 96 10.81 3.35 -7.34
CA TYR A 96 10.93 2.02 -7.92
C TYR A 96 11.40 1.04 -6.85
N LEU A 97 10.48 0.25 -6.31
CA LEU A 97 10.74 -0.61 -5.16
C LEU A 97 11.06 -2.05 -5.57
N THR A 98 12.01 -2.64 -4.85
CA THR A 98 12.29 -4.09 -4.88
C THR A 98 11.30 -4.85 -4.01
N LEU A 99 11.16 -6.16 -4.23
CA LEU A 99 10.33 -7.04 -3.39
C LEU A 99 10.70 -6.97 -1.90
N THR A 100 12.00 -6.83 -1.60
CA THR A 100 12.50 -6.67 -0.23
C THR A 100 12.02 -5.37 0.40
N GLN A 101 12.02 -4.26 -0.35
CA GLN A 101 11.53 -2.97 0.12
C GLN A 101 10.01 -2.99 0.33
N PHE A 102 9.25 -3.59 -0.60
CA PHE A 102 7.81 -3.83 -0.40
C PHE A 102 7.55 -4.63 0.87
N SER A 103 8.29 -5.72 1.09
CA SER A 103 8.15 -6.56 2.28
C SER A 103 8.43 -5.79 3.58
N LYS A 104 9.40 -4.86 3.58
CA LYS A 104 9.66 -3.99 4.74
C LYS A 104 8.49 -3.04 5.02
N LEU A 105 7.92 -2.41 4.00
CA LEU A 105 6.76 -1.51 4.14
C LEU A 105 5.50 -2.30 4.59
N GLU A 106 5.31 -3.49 4.05
CA GLU A 106 4.20 -4.38 4.40
C GLU A 106 4.24 -4.79 5.88
N LYS A 107 5.44 -4.99 6.45
CA LYS A 107 5.61 -5.27 7.89
C LYS A 107 5.07 -4.16 8.78
N ILE A 108 5.29 -2.90 8.39
CA ILE A 108 4.76 -1.73 9.12
C ILE A 108 3.23 -1.74 9.09
N GLN A 109 2.63 -1.95 7.91
CA GLN A 109 1.18 -2.07 7.81
C GLN A 109 0.63 -3.23 8.63
N ASN A 110 1.29 -4.38 8.63
CA ASN A 110 0.88 -5.53 9.43
C ASN A 110 0.99 -5.27 10.93
N LEU A 111 2.00 -4.50 11.37
CA LEU A 111 2.10 -4.05 12.75
C LEU A 111 0.88 -3.22 13.14
N PHE A 112 0.50 -2.25 12.30
CA PHE A 112 -0.72 -1.46 12.50
C PHE A 112 -1.97 -2.34 12.59
N CYS A 113 -2.18 -3.23 11.63
CA CYS A 113 -3.38 -4.08 11.57
C CYS A 113 -3.49 -5.03 12.76
N ARG A 114 -2.37 -5.45 13.35
CA ARG A 114 -2.37 -6.29 14.56
C ARG A 114 -2.63 -5.49 15.83
N LYS A 115 -2.10 -4.27 15.92
CA LYS A 115 -2.19 -3.45 17.12
C LYS A 115 -3.51 -2.70 17.25
N ALA A 116 -4.12 -2.27 16.15
CA ALA A 116 -5.35 -1.46 16.19
C ALA A 116 -6.58 -2.21 16.77
N PRO A 117 -6.87 -3.48 16.38
CA PRO A 117 -7.98 -4.24 16.94
C PRO A 117 -7.58 -5.05 18.20
N SER A 118 -6.34 -4.93 18.68
CA SER A 118 -5.76 -5.84 19.68
C SER A 118 -5.85 -7.31 19.25
N LEU A 119 -5.47 -7.62 18.00
CA LEU A 119 -5.48 -8.98 17.47
C LEU A 119 -4.52 -9.90 18.24
N LEU A 120 -4.82 -11.20 18.21
CA LEU A 120 -4.02 -12.22 18.89
C LEU A 120 -2.56 -12.26 18.40
N PRO A 121 -1.61 -12.57 19.31
CA PRO A 121 -0.27 -13.00 18.93
C PRO A 121 -0.37 -14.25 18.05
N GLY A 122 0.00 -14.13 16.77
CA GLY A 122 -0.03 -15.24 15.81
C GLY A 122 -0.87 -15.00 14.56
N THR A 123 -1.82 -14.05 14.59
CA THR A 123 -2.63 -13.72 13.40
C THR A 123 -1.74 -13.32 12.23
N SER A 124 -1.93 -13.95 11.07
CA SER A 124 -1.14 -13.65 9.88
C SER A 124 -1.38 -12.21 9.43
N GLY A 125 -0.39 -11.59 8.80
CA GLY A 125 -0.56 -10.23 8.28
C GLY A 125 -1.68 -10.12 7.24
N SER A 126 -1.93 -11.20 6.48
CA SER A 126 -3.06 -11.29 5.55
C SER A 126 -4.41 -11.23 6.25
N GLU A 127 -4.61 -12.03 7.29
CA GLU A 127 -5.88 -12.05 8.04
C GLU A 127 -6.12 -10.72 8.75
N ALA A 128 -5.09 -10.18 9.40
CA ALA A 128 -5.17 -8.90 10.09
C ALA A 128 -5.59 -7.77 9.14
N ARG A 129 -5.11 -7.78 7.89
CA ARG A 129 -5.53 -6.82 6.87
C ARG A 129 -6.96 -7.04 6.39
N GLY A 130 -7.36 -8.30 6.17
CA GLY A 130 -8.72 -8.66 5.78
C GLY A 130 -9.76 -8.16 6.78
N LEU A 131 -9.51 -8.37 8.08
CA LEU A 131 -10.35 -7.87 9.18
C LEU A 131 -10.48 -6.34 9.20
N MET A 132 -9.46 -5.62 8.72
CA MET A 132 -9.46 -4.16 8.65
C MET A 132 -10.03 -3.61 7.35
N GLY A 133 -10.41 -4.48 6.39
CA GLY A 133 -10.78 -4.08 5.04
C GLY A 133 -9.62 -3.48 4.24
N LEU A 134 -8.38 -3.86 4.54
CA LEU A 134 -7.18 -3.30 3.93
C LEU A 134 -6.58 -4.23 2.88
N GLY A 135 -6.21 -3.67 1.73
CA GLY A 135 -5.34 -4.33 0.74
C GLY A 135 -3.87 -4.33 1.17
N GLY A 136 -2.97 -4.86 0.35
CA GLY A 136 -1.52 -4.74 0.60
C GLY A 136 -1.00 -3.29 0.48
N ILE A 137 0.19 -2.99 1.02
CA ILE A 137 0.79 -1.64 0.87
C ILE A 137 1.10 -1.32 -0.60
N GLU A 138 1.37 -2.35 -1.40
CA GLU A 138 1.56 -2.24 -2.85
C GLU A 138 0.32 -1.66 -3.55
N THR A 139 -0.88 -2.00 -3.04
CA THR A 139 -2.17 -1.52 -3.54
C THR A 139 -2.29 -0.01 -3.32
N ASP A 140 -1.95 0.47 -2.13
CA ASP A 140 -1.97 1.90 -1.81
C ASP A 140 -0.95 2.68 -2.66
N ILE A 141 0.26 2.13 -2.83
CA ILE A 141 1.29 2.72 -3.71
C ILE A 141 0.80 2.78 -5.15
N SER A 142 0.14 1.72 -5.63
CA SER A 142 -0.40 1.64 -6.98
C SER A 142 -1.51 2.67 -7.20
N ARG A 143 -2.44 2.85 -6.24
CA ARG A 143 -3.45 3.91 -6.28
C ARG A 143 -2.81 5.30 -6.38
N ILE A 144 -1.84 5.60 -5.50
CA ILE A 144 -1.15 6.89 -5.50
C ILE A 144 -0.46 7.16 -6.84
N LYS A 145 0.22 6.16 -7.41
CA LYS A 145 0.85 6.25 -8.73
C LYS A 145 -0.14 6.49 -9.86
N LEU A 146 -1.26 5.77 -9.85
CA LEU A 146 -2.31 5.95 -10.86
C LEU A 146 -2.97 7.32 -10.74
N TYR A 147 -3.25 7.80 -9.53
CA TYR A 147 -3.76 9.16 -9.33
C TYR A 147 -2.77 10.22 -9.80
N PHE A 148 -1.49 10.03 -9.48
CA PHE A 148 -0.43 10.90 -9.95
C PHE A 148 -0.38 10.95 -11.47
N LEU A 149 -0.43 9.78 -12.12
CA LEU A 149 -0.51 9.68 -13.58
C LEU A 149 -1.71 10.46 -14.15
N GLY A 150 -2.91 10.29 -13.59
CA GLY A 150 -4.09 11.05 -14.00
C GLY A 150 -3.89 12.56 -13.90
N ARG A 151 -3.28 13.03 -12.80
CA ARG A 151 -2.92 14.46 -12.64
C ARG A 151 -1.95 14.94 -13.71
N ILE A 152 -0.91 14.17 -14.03
CA ILE A 152 0.06 14.53 -15.08
C ILE A 152 -0.63 14.69 -16.43
N ILE A 153 -1.55 13.78 -16.75
CA ILE A 153 -2.22 13.80 -18.05
C ILE A 153 -3.18 14.99 -18.13
N ASN A 154 -3.89 15.29 -17.04
CA ASN A 154 -4.80 16.44 -16.95
C ASN A 154 -4.09 17.80 -16.83
N CYS A 155 -2.79 17.84 -16.55
CA CYS A 155 -2.01 19.08 -16.59
C CYS A 155 -2.01 19.71 -18.00
N SER A 156 -1.98 21.04 -18.07
CA SER A 156 -1.80 21.76 -19.34
C SER A 156 -0.47 21.39 -19.98
N SER A 157 -0.40 21.31 -21.31
CA SER A 157 0.84 20.99 -22.03
C SER A 157 1.99 21.96 -21.77
N ALA A 158 1.68 23.21 -21.41
CA ALA A 158 2.68 24.24 -21.07
C ALA A 158 3.39 24.03 -19.72
N GLN A 159 2.99 23.02 -18.93
CA GLN A 159 3.66 22.73 -17.67
C GLN A 159 4.87 21.83 -17.90
N ALA A 160 6.03 22.29 -17.44
CA ALA A 160 7.30 21.55 -17.52
C ALA A 160 7.20 20.10 -17.00
N PHE A 161 6.31 19.83 -16.04
CA PHE A 161 6.10 18.49 -15.52
C PHE A 161 5.54 17.51 -16.58
N LYS A 162 4.56 17.95 -17.37
CA LYS A 162 3.96 17.16 -18.45
C LYS A 162 4.96 16.96 -19.59
N GLU A 163 5.71 18.00 -19.94
CA GLU A 163 6.78 17.90 -20.94
C GLU A 163 7.85 16.89 -20.52
N LEU A 164 8.34 16.97 -19.28
CA LEU A 164 9.31 16.02 -18.73
C LEU A 164 8.78 14.58 -18.75
N PHE A 165 7.50 14.38 -18.43
CA PHE A 165 6.85 13.07 -18.50
C PHE A 165 6.81 12.55 -19.94
N VAL A 166 6.35 13.36 -20.89
CA VAL A 166 6.29 13.00 -22.32
C VAL A 166 7.68 12.69 -22.87
N CYS A 167 8.69 13.51 -22.58
CA CYS A 167 10.08 13.25 -22.96
C CYS A 167 10.57 11.90 -22.42
N ARG A 168 10.28 11.59 -21.15
CA ARG A 168 10.63 10.31 -20.52
C ARG A 168 9.92 9.13 -21.18
N LEU A 169 8.63 9.29 -21.51
CA LEU A 169 7.83 8.28 -22.19
C LEU A 169 8.36 7.99 -23.59
N ILE A 170 8.69 9.02 -24.36
CA ILE A 170 9.30 8.92 -25.70
C ILE A 170 10.65 8.19 -25.59
N LYS A 171 11.53 8.62 -24.69
CA LYS A 171 12.84 7.97 -24.49
C LYS A 171 12.71 6.48 -24.15
N TRP A 172 11.74 6.13 -23.31
CA TRP A 172 11.46 4.73 -22.98
C TRP A 172 10.97 3.95 -24.21
N LYS A 173 10.01 4.50 -24.97
CA LYS A 173 9.48 3.88 -26.20
C LYS A 173 10.56 3.56 -27.22
N TRP A 174 11.50 4.49 -27.41
CA TRP A 174 12.62 4.35 -28.33
C TRP A 174 13.86 3.65 -27.72
N ARG A 175 13.74 3.14 -26.48
CA ARG A 175 14.83 2.46 -25.74
C ARG A 175 16.11 3.29 -25.62
N CYS A 176 15.99 4.62 -25.62
CA CYS A 176 17.11 5.55 -25.50
C CYS A 176 17.59 5.75 -24.05
N ASP A 177 16.85 5.24 -23.06
CA ASP A 177 17.19 5.37 -21.65
C ASP A 177 16.91 4.05 -20.89
N ALA A 178 17.97 3.32 -20.58
CA ALA A 178 17.89 2.07 -19.81
C ALA A 178 17.70 2.29 -18.30
N VAL A 179 17.85 3.54 -17.81
CA VAL A 179 17.90 3.85 -16.37
C VAL A 179 16.54 4.35 -15.87
N ASN A 180 15.66 4.82 -16.75
CA ASN A 180 14.34 5.31 -16.37
C ASN A 180 13.38 4.16 -16.02
N ARG A 181 13.34 3.79 -14.73
CA ARG A 181 12.46 2.73 -14.22
C ARG A 181 11.04 3.18 -13.90
N PHE A 182 10.78 4.49 -13.88
CA PHE A 182 9.47 5.05 -13.55
C PHE A 182 8.41 4.71 -14.60
N ILE A 183 8.70 4.92 -15.90
CA ILE A 183 7.76 4.61 -16.98
C ILE A 183 7.46 3.10 -17.06
N PRO A 184 8.45 2.18 -17.08
CA PRO A 184 8.18 0.74 -17.04
C PRO A 184 7.30 0.31 -15.85
N ASP A 185 7.52 0.90 -14.67
CA ASP A 185 6.75 0.56 -13.49
C ASP A 185 5.29 1.04 -13.58
N LEU A 186 5.04 2.24 -14.11
CA LEU A 186 3.68 2.69 -14.41
C LEU A 186 2.98 1.78 -15.42
N ILE A 187 3.66 1.38 -16.49
CA ILE A 187 3.10 0.45 -17.49
C ILE A 187 2.74 -0.89 -16.83
N ARG A 188 3.64 -1.44 -15.99
CA ARG A 188 3.37 -2.67 -15.23
C ARG A 188 2.14 -2.53 -14.32
N ILE A 189 1.96 -1.37 -13.67
CA ILE A 189 0.78 -1.11 -12.83
C ILE A 189 -0.49 -1.03 -13.68
N LEU A 190 -0.45 -0.33 -14.82
CA LEU A 190 -1.59 -0.26 -15.75
C LEU A 190 -1.98 -1.66 -16.27
N GLU A 191 -0.99 -2.50 -16.60
CA GLU A 191 -1.21 -3.90 -17.01
C GLU A 191 -1.83 -4.72 -15.86
N LYS A 192 -1.28 -4.61 -14.64
CA LYS A 192 -1.78 -5.33 -13.45
C LYS A 192 -3.27 -5.07 -13.19
N TYR A 193 -3.72 -3.85 -13.44
CA TYR A 193 -5.09 -3.42 -13.21
C TYR A 193 -5.95 -3.38 -14.50
N GLY A 194 -5.43 -3.81 -15.65
CA GLY A 194 -6.22 -3.82 -16.90
C GLY A 194 -6.57 -2.43 -17.44
N LEU A 195 -5.81 -1.40 -17.08
CA LEU A 195 -6.01 0.00 -17.49
C LEU A 195 -5.23 0.35 -18.77
N MET A 196 -4.89 -0.65 -19.58
CA MET A 196 -4.05 -0.48 -20.76
C MET A 196 -4.73 0.31 -21.89
N MET A 197 -6.06 0.39 -21.90
CA MET A 197 -6.78 1.25 -22.83
C MET A 197 -6.34 2.72 -22.75
N PHE A 198 -5.92 3.17 -21.57
CA PHE A 198 -5.42 4.53 -21.35
C PHE A 198 -3.97 4.73 -21.83
N LYS A 199 -3.28 3.67 -22.28
CA LYS A 199 -1.89 3.75 -22.77
C LYS A 199 -1.78 4.48 -24.10
N THR A 200 -2.73 4.28 -25.01
CA THR A 200 -2.80 5.00 -26.28
C THR A 200 -3.07 6.48 -26.04
N ASP A 201 -3.90 6.77 -25.05
CA ASP A 201 -4.36 8.11 -24.72
C ASP A 201 -3.22 9.03 -24.26
N PHE A 202 -2.17 8.49 -23.64
CA PHE A 202 -0.98 9.28 -23.26
C PHE A 202 -0.30 9.97 -24.44
N TYR A 203 -0.44 9.45 -25.66
CA TYR A 203 0.21 9.99 -26.85
C TYR A 203 -0.69 10.92 -27.65
N THR A 204 -2.01 10.75 -27.56
CA THR A 204 -2.98 11.34 -28.49
C THR A 204 -4.00 12.25 -27.82
N ILE A 205 -4.31 12.06 -26.54
CA ILE A 205 -5.40 12.78 -25.88
C ILE A 205 -4.89 14.07 -25.24
N ARG A 206 -5.48 15.19 -25.66
CA ARG A 206 -5.30 16.51 -25.03
C ARG A 206 -6.13 16.67 -23.74
N GLU A 207 -7.25 15.95 -23.62
CA GLU A 207 -8.20 16.02 -22.50
C GLU A 207 -8.59 14.62 -22.05
N PHE A 208 -7.96 14.17 -20.96
CA PHE A 208 -8.29 12.89 -20.34
C PHE A 208 -9.53 13.05 -19.45
N SER A 209 -10.15 11.93 -19.05
CA SER A 209 -11.34 11.96 -18.20
C SER A 209 -11.13 12.87 -16.99
N ASP A 210 -12.19 13.56 -16.57
CA ASP A 210 -12.21 14.39 -15.36
C ASP A 210 -11.47 13.71 -14.19
N GLU A 211 -10.76 14.49 -13.38
CA GLU A 211 -9.91 13.94 -12.32
C GLU A 211 -10.72 13.08 -11.32
N MET A 212 -11.97 13.47 -11.04
CA MET A 212 -12.84 12.70 -10.15
C MET A 212 -13.27 11.39 -10.81
N GLN A 213 -13.59 11.42 -12.11
CA GLN A 213 -13.90 10.22 -12.88
C GLN A 213 -12.71 9.25 -12.90
N TRP A 214 -11.49 9.74 -13.11
CA TRP A 214 -10.29 8.91 -13.08
C TRP A 214 -10.07 8.28 -11.71
N LYS A 215 -10.18 9.05 -10.62
CA LYS A 215 -10.07 8.54 -9.25
C LYS A 215 -11.11 7.44 -8.98
N ARG A 216 -12.34 7.61 -9.46
CA ARG A 216 -13.41 6.61 -9.34
C ARG A 216 -13.04 5.31 -10.07
N ILE A 217 -12.63 5.40 -11.33
CA ILE A 217 -12.20 4.24 -12.15
C ILE A 217 -11.06 3.50 -11.46
N VAL A 218 -10.02 4.22 -11.02
CA VAL A 218 -8.86 3.63 -10.33
C VAL A 218 -9.30 2.91 -9.05
N ASN A 219 -10.18 3.52 -8.26
CA ASN A 219 -10.67 2.89 -7.03
C ASN A 219 -11.42 1.61 -7.29
N GLU A 220 -12.40 1.62 -8.20
CA GLU A 220 -13.21 0.46 -8.55
C GLU A 220 -12.34 -0.69 -9.08
N VAL A 221 -11.43 -0.41 -10.00
CA VAL A 221 -10.60 -1.42 -10.64
C VAL A 221 -9.57 -2.00 -9.66
N VAL A 222 -8.93 -1.16 -8.86
CA VAL A 222 -7.97 -1.62 -7.85
C VAL A 222 -8.67 -2.43 -6.78
N GLN A 223 -9.82 -1.98 -6.29
CA GLN A 223 -10.62 -2.70 -5.30
C GLN A 223 -11.06 -4.07 -5.82
N ARG A 224 -11.65 -4.12 -7.03
CA ARG A 224 -12.05 -5.38 -7.67
C ARG A 224 -10.89 -6.36 -7.79
N LYS A 225 -9.70 -5.88 -8.18
CA LYS A 225 -8.51 -6.74 -8.29
C LYS A 225 -8.05 -7.29 -6.95
N GLU A 226 -8.11 -6.49 -5.89
CA GLU A 226 -7.79 -6.94 -4.53
C GLU A 226 -8.81 -7.95 -4.02
N GLU A 227 -10.11 -7.72 -4.23
CA GLU A 227 -11.18 -8.65 -3.85
C GLU A 227 -11.02 -10.01 -4.54
N LEU A 228 -10.70 -10.02 -5.84
CA LEU A 228 -10.39 -11.26 -6.58
C LEU A 228 -9.15 -11.96 -6.01
N THR A 229 -8.07 -11.21 -5.80
CA THR A 229 -6.81 -11.76 -5.25
C THR A 229 -7.02 -12.31 -3.84
N TRP A 230 -7.87 -11.66 -3.05
CA TRP A 230 -8.24 -12.09 -1.71
C TRP A 230 -9.04 -13.39 -1.78
N SER A 231 -10.10 -13.42 -2.59
CA SER A 231 -10.91 -14.61 -2.82
C SER A 231 -10.08 -15.83 -3.26
N GLU A 232 -9.16 -15.65 -4.20
CA GLU A 232 -8.22 -16.69 -4.64
C GLU A 232 -7.35 -17.21 -3.50
N LYS A 233 -6.80 -16.32 -2.66
CA LYS A 233 -5.99 -16.69 -1.50
C LYS A 233 -6.78 -17.44 -0.43
N LEU A 234 -8.03 -17.03 -0.20
CA LEU A 234 -8.90 -17.71 0.75
C LEU A 234 -9.21 -19.14 0.28
N ASN A 235 -9.48 -19.31 -1.03
CA ASN A 235 -9.76 -20.63 -1.62
C ASN A 235 -8.59 -21.61 -1.52
N GLN A 236 -7.35 -21.10 -1.56
CA GLN A 236 -6.12 -21.90 -1.47
C GLN A 236 -5.77 -22.36 -0.05
N LYS A 237 -6.30 -21.70 0.99
CA LYS A 237 -5.93 -22.00 2.39
C LYS A 237 -7.12 -22.59 3.16
N PRO A 238 -7.05 -23.86 3.61
CA PRO A 238 -8.13 -24.50 4.36
C PRO A 238 -8.56 -23.72 5.61
N VAL A 239 -7.61 -23.12 6.33
CA VAL A 239 -7.87 -22.29 7.54
C VAL A 239 -8.70 -21.05 7.21
N LEU A 240 -8.55 -20.49 6.00
CA LEU A 240 -9.27 -19.30 5.56
C LEU A 240 -10.65 -19.61 4.97
N LYS A 241 -10.98 -20.88 4.67
CA LYS A 241 -12.33 -21.27 4.24
C LYS A 241 -13.36 -21.12 5.36
N LEU A 242 -12.97 -21.43 6.60
CA LEU A 242 -13.79 -21.17 7.78
C LEU A 242 -14.05 -19.67 7.95
N TYR A 243 -13.01 -18.84 7.76
CA TYR A 243 -13.15 -17.40 7.72
C TYR A 243 -14.15 -16.96 6.63
N MET A 244 -14.04 -17.46 5.39
CA MET A 244 -14.99 -17.13 4.31
C MET A 244 -16.43 -17.51 4.64
N GLN A 245 -16.64 -18.70 5.18
CA GLN A 245 -17.98 -19.16 5.55
C GLN A 245 -18.59 -18.22 6.58
N ALA A 246 -17.81 -17.79 7.57
CA ALA A 246 -18.28 -16.85 8.57
C ALA A 246 -18.45 -15.42 8.05
N ASP A 247 -17.52 -14.91 7.23
CA ASP A 247 -17.57 -13.57 6.62
C ASP A 247 -18.80 -13.41 5.72
N HIS A 248 -19.23 -14.48 5.04
CA HIS A 248 -20.49 -14.49 4.28
C HIS A 248 -21.73 -14.25 5.16
N TYR A 249 -21.71 -14.72 6.41
CA TYR A 249 -22.78 -14.47 7.38
C TYR A 249 -22.57 -13.20 8.20
N LEU A 250 -21.33 -12.72 8.29
CA LEU A 250 -20.88 -11.58 9.09
C LEU A 250 -20.28 -10.54 8.14
N ASN A 251 -21.14 -9.81 7.42
CA ASN A 251 -20.71 -8.69 6.60
C ASN A 251 -19.84 -7.72 7.43
N ILE A 252 -18.80 -7.12 6.85
CA ILE A 252 -18.02 -6.03 7.47
C ILE A 252 -18.93 -4.95 8.11
N SER A 253 -20.08 -4.63 7.49
CA SER A 253 -21.06 -3.72 8.09
C SER A 253 -21.69 -4.30 9.36
N PHE A 254 -21.99 -5.60 9.39
CA PHE A 254 -22.48 -6.30 10.58
C PHE A 254 -21.42 -6.34 11.70
N TRP A 255 -20.14 -6.44 11.35
CA TRP A 255 -19.04 -6.30 12.31
C TRP A 255 -18.98 -4.92 12.95
N TYR A 256 -19.16 -3.87 12.16
CA TYR A 256 -19.23 -2.50 12.66
C TYR A 256 -20.46 -2.29 13.54
N GLU A 257 -21.61 -2.86 13.17
CA GLU A 257 -22.82 -2.82 13.98
C GLU A 257 -22.64 -3.55 15.32
N ILE A 258 -22.04 -4.74 15.35
CA ILE A 258 -21.72 -5.46 16.60
C ILE A 258 -20.81 -4.62 17.49
N TRP A 259 -19.80 -3.98 16.90
CA TRP A 259 -18.85 -3.14 17.62
C TRP A 259 -19.53 -1.93 18.26
N ASP A 260 -20.42 -1.29 17.51
CA ASP A 260 -21.15 -0.10 17.95
C ASP A 260 -22.20 -0.45 19.02
N PHE A 261 -22.75 -1.68 19.00
CA PHE A 261 -23.71 -2.17 20.01
C PHE A 261 -23.05 -2.63 21.33
N ALA A 262 -21.81 -3.12 21.31
CA ALA A 262 -21.16 -3.68 22.50
C ALA A 262 -19.68 -3.25 22.67
N PRO A 263 -19.38 -1.95 22.76
CA PRO A 263 -18.01 -1.44 22.86
C PRO A 263 -17.25 -1.91 24.12
N ILE A 264 -17.96 -2.35 25.16
CA ILE A 264 -17.42 -2.79 26.45
C ILE A 264 -17.00 -4.28 26.43
N ASN A 265 -17.50 -5.07 25.47
CA ASN A 265 -17.19 -6.49 25.33
C ASN A 265 -16.23 -6.76 24.17
N SER A 266 -15.12 -6.01 24.11
CA SER A 266 -14.03 -6.27 23.16
C SER A 266 -13.56 -7.73 23.19
N ASN A 267 -13.68 -8.42 24.33
CA ASN A 267 -13.38 -9.83 24.47
C ASN A 267 -14.28 -10.74 23.62
N ILE A 268 -15.58 -10.46 23.46
CA ILE A 268 -16.47 -11.29 22.62
C ILE A 268 -16.07 -11.12 21.15
N VAL A 269 -15.82 -9.89 20.70
CA VAL A 269 -15.37 -9.65 19.32
C VAL A 269 -13.99 -10.24 19.08
N VAL A 270 -13.08 -10.11 20.06
CA VAL A 270 -11.77 -10.76 20.03
C VAL A 270 -11.97 -12.28 19.97
N ASP A 271 -12.85 -12.88 20.75
CA ASP A 271 -13.12 -14.32 20.78
C ASP A 271 -13.74 -14.81 19.46
N VAL A 272 -14.65 -14.05 18.85
CA VAL A 272 -15.13 -14.37 17.48
C VAL A 272 -13.95 -14.26 16.50
N ILE A 273 -13.08 -13.26 16.61
CA ILE A 273 -11.84 -13.19 15.83
C ILE A 273 -10.91 -14.39 16.12
N ARG A 274 -10.79 -14.85 17.37
CA ARG A 274 -10.00 -16.05 17.76
C ARG A 274 -10.56 -17.30 17.08
N LEU A 275 -11.88 -17.42 17.06
CA LEU A 275 -12.63 -18.50 16.44
C LEU A 275 -12.49 -18.48 14.90
N LEU A 276 -12.54 -17.30 14.27
CA LEU A 276 -12.45 -17.14 12.82
C LEU A 276 -11.03 -17.21 12.26
N CYS A 277 -10.02 -16.85 13.04
CA CYS A 277 -8.61 -17.02 12.68
C CYS A 277 -8.08 -18.44 12.96
N GLY A 278 -8.95 -19.40 13.31
CA GLY A 278 -8.58 -20.82 13.42
C GLY A 278 -7.80 -21.19 14.68
N SER A 279 -7.88 -20.40 15.75
CA SER A 279 -7.21 -20.68 17.03
C SER A 279 -7.89 -21.80 17.83
N PHE A 280 -9.12 -22.17 17.45
CA PHE A 280 -9.96 -23.14 18.14
C PHE A 280 -10.67 -24.06 17.14
N LYS A 281 -10.78 -25.35 17.48
CA LYS A 281 -11.66 -26.30 16.78
C LYS A 281 -13.10 -25.99 17.19
N ILE A 282 -13.93 -25.60 16.23
CA ILE A 282 -15.36 -25.33 16.46
C ILE A 282 -16.13 -26.59 16.08
N ASP A 283 -16.74 -27.24 17.07
CA ASP A 283 -17.57 -28.42 16.82
C ASP A 283 -18.97 -28.04 16.29
N SER A 284 -19.51 -26.86 16.67
CA SER A 284 -20.75 -26.30 16.07
C SER A 284 -20.97 -24.81 16.39
N ILE A 285 -21.70 -24.10 15.52
CA ILE A 285 -22.19 -22.72 15.72
C ILE A 285 -23.72 -22.75 15.74
N ARG A 286 -24.36 -22.12 16.73
CA ARG A 286 -25.80 -21.85 16.74
C ARG A 286 -26.06 -20.36 16.91
N ILE A 287 -26.72 -19.77 15.94
CA ILE A 287 -27.22 -18.39 15.98
C ILE A 287 -28.71 -18.47 16.31
N LYS A 288 -29.12 -17.95 17.47
CA LYS A 288 -30.55 -17.75 17.78
C LYS A 288 -30.89 -16.27 17.57
N ASN A 289 -31.83 -16.02 16.67
CA ASN A 289 -32.33 -14.66 16.43
C ASN A 289 -33.28 -14.20 17.54
N TYR A 290 -33.27 -12.89 17.74
CA TYR A 290 -34.13 -12.03 18.58
C TYR A 290 -33.64 -11.59 19.96
N ASN A 291 -32.44 -12.00 20.41
CA ASN A 291 -31.65 -11.31 21.44
C ASN A 291 -30.24 -11.91 21.39
N CYS A 292 -29.29 -11.25 20.72
CA CYS A 292 -28.00 -11.81 20.29
C CYS A 292 -27.18 -12.45 21.44
N LEU A 293 -27.36 -13.76 21.62
CA LEU A 293 -26.46 -14.63 22.36
C LEU A 293 -25.72 -15.52 21.34
N LEU A 294 -24.47 -15.16 21.07
CA LEU A 294 -23.52 -16.03 20.38
C LEU A 294 -22.97 -17.03 21.41
N SER A 295 -23.50 -18.25 21.40
CA SER A 295 -22.97 -19.35 22.20
C SER A 295 -22.02 -20.19 21.36
N PHE A 296 -20.74 -20.19 21.71
CA PHE A 296 -19.73 -21.05 21.11
C PHE A 296 -19.49 -22.26 22.01
N TYR A 297 -19.60 -23.46 21.45
CA TYR A 297 -19.17 -24.67 22.13
C TYR A 297 -17.75 -25.01 21.66
N CYS A 298 -16.81 -24.94 22.58
CA CYS A 298 -15.41 -25.28 22.33
C CYS A 298 -15.03 -26.47 23.23
N SER A 299 -14.51 -27.53 22.63
CA SER A 299 -13.85 -28.61 23.35
C SER A 299 -12.38 -28.22 23.56
N PHE A 300 -11.90 -28.24 24.81
CA PHE A 300 -10.47 -28.06 25.12
C PHE A 300 -9.71 -29.34 24.74
N CYS A 301 -8.62 -29.20 23.99
CA CYS A 301 -7.59 -30.22 23.82
C CYS A 301 -6.26 -29.64 24.32
#